data_AF-A0A6U4IB87-F1
#
_entry.id   AF-A0A6U4IB87-F1
#
_cell.length_a   1.000
_cell.length_b   1.000
_cell.length_c   1.000
_cell.angle_alpha   90.00
_cell.angle_beta   90.00
_cell.angle_gamma   90.00
#
_symmetry.space_group_name_H-M   'P 1'
#
loop_
_entity.id
_entity.type
_entity.pdbx_description
1 polymer ?
#
loop_
_entity_poly.entity_id
_entity_poly.type
_entity_poly.pdbx_seq_one_letter_code
_entity_poly.pdbx_strand_id
1 'polypeptide(L)'
;MAQAYIDGLQEGAGTGTGVAAMCKHFLGDGGTLGGVVDGDTEIGEDELIRVHFRPFIGCLKAKVMSTMPSFNEINGIEMHQHYHYLTEILKGHFGFDGVVMSDWNAHAHIPSCTSDSCPQGINTGIDMFLISTVGGEHYPKFIENTLQAARNGTMPQWRIDDAARRVLRLKARLGMIGPGVNVLDRIDDVNITAIGSPEHTAVARETVQKSAVLLRTTAVCCR
;
A
#
# COMPACT_ATOMS: atom_id res chain seq x y z
N MET A 1 15.44 -6.97 1.91
CA MET A 1 14.96 -6.05 0.87
C MET A 1 13.84 -5.15 1.37
N ALA A 2 12.66 -5.68 1.72
CA ALA A 2 11.51 -4.87 2.16
C ALA A 2 11.88 -3.84 3.24
N GLN A 3 12.52 -4.28 4.34
CA GLN A 3 12.92 -3.40 5.43
C GLN A 3 13.87 -2.28 4.96
N ALA A 4 14.97 -2.62 4.29
CA ALA A 4 15.95 -1.64 3.79
C ALA A 4 15.35 -0.62 2.82
N TYR A 5 14.41 -1.04 1.96
CA TYR A 5 13.74 -0.15 1.02
C TYR A 5 12.83 0.85 1.75
N ILE A 6 12.09 0.37 2.76
CA ILE A 6 11.21 1.22 3.57
C ILE A 6 12.02 2.17 4.47
N ASP A 7 13.09 1.68 5.10
CA ASP A 7 13.98 2.50 5.91
C ASP A 7 14.57 3.64 5.07
N GLY A 8 15.07 3.34 3.86
CA GLY A 8 15.62 4.36 2.96
C GLY A 8 14.60 5.37 2.44
N LEU A 9 13.37 4.94 2.13
CA LEU A 9 12.30 5.87 1.72
C LEU A 9 11.83 6.76 2.87
N GLN A 10 11.66 6.18 4.06
CA GLN A 10 11.07 6.87 5.22
C GLN A 10 12.11 7.64 6.04
N GLU A 11 13.40 7.56 5.72
CA GLU A 11 14.47 8.28 6.41
C GLU A 11 14.26 9.81 6.29
N GLY A 12 14.01 10.46 7.42
CA GLY A 12 13.67 11.89 7.45
C GLY A 12 12.26 12.22 6.95
N ALA A 13 11.36 11.23 6.87
CA ALA A 13 9.95 11.48 6.64
C ALA A 13 9.38 12.34 7.77
N GLY A 14 8.77 13.47 7.39
CA GLY A 14 8.28 14.49 8.33
C GLY A 14 9.26 15.62 8.64
N THR A 15 10.54 15.47 8.28
CA THR A 15 11.59 16.50 8.48
C THR A 15 12.20 17.03 7.18
N GLY A 16 11.67 16.62 6.01
CA GLY A 16 11.93 17.27 4.72
C GLY A 16 12.71 16.44 3.68
N THR A 17 13.27 15.28 4.05
CA THR A 17 14.11 14.48 3.13
C THR A 17 13.53 13.10 2.76
N GLY A 18 12.57 12.59 3.54
CA GLY A 18 11.95 11.28 3.33
C GLY A 18 10.46 11.34 3.00
N VAL A 19 9.93 10.21 2.54
CA VAL A 19 8.52 10.03 2.14
C VAL A 19 7.90 8.83 2.86
N ALA A 20 6.58 8.85 3.07
CA ALA A 20 5.89 7.67 3.55
C ALA A 20 6.00 6.54 2.52
N ALA A 21 6.43 5.35 2.95
CA ALA A 21 6.44 4.18 2.11
C ALA A 21 5.10 3.42 2.19
N MET A 22 4.85 2.64 1.15
CA MET A 22 3.72 1.73 1.05
C MET A 22 4.21 0.31 0.74
N CYS A 23 3.90 -0.64 1.61
CA CYS A 23 4.16 -2.05 1.33
C CYS A 23 3.00 -2.62 0.52
N LYS A 24 3.29 -3.28 -0.61
CA LYS A 24 2.24 -3.76 -1.51
C LYS A 24 2.67 -4.98 -2.34
N HIS A 25 1.73 -5.78 -2.86
CA HIS A 25 0.30 -5.74 -2.55
C HIS A 25 -0.05 -6.80 -1.50
N PHE A 26 -0.84 -6.42 -0.51
CA PHE A 26 -1.24 -7.26 0.63
C PHE A 26 -2.55 -7.99 0.28
N LEU A 27 -2.55 -9.26 -0.11
CA LEU A 27 -1.54 -10.27 0.03
C LEU A 27 -1.79 -11.37 -1.01
N GLY A 28 -0.74 -12.05 -1.44
CA GLY A 28 -0.89 -13.29 -2.21
C GLY A 28 -0.93 -13.11 -3.73
N ASP A 29 -0.89 -11.88 -4.23
CA ASP A 29 -0.98 -11.56 -5.67
C ASP A 29 -0.03 -12.36 -6.57
N GLY A 30 1.18 -12.68 -6.09
CA GLY A 30 2.14 -13.51 -6.81
C GLY A 30 1.88 -15.03 -6.79
N GLY A 31 0.81 -15.50 -6.14
CA GLY A 31 0.51 -16.92 -5.91
C GLY A 31 -0.76 -17.42 -6.59
N THR A 32 -1.36 -16.63 -7.49
CA THR A 32 -2.64 -16.98 -8.12
C THR A 32 -2.54 -18.27 -8.94
N LEU A 33 -3.65 -19.02 -8.97
CA LEU A 33 -3.75 -20.28 -9.73
C LEU A 33 -3.45 -20.02 -11.21
N GLY A 34 -2.45 -20.73 -11.74
CA GLY A 34 -2.02 -20.59 -13.13
C GLY A 34 -1.34 -19.25 -13.46
N GLY A 35 -1.01 -18.43 -12.46
CA GLY A 35 -0.40 -17.11 -12.67
C GLY A 35 -1.36 -16.09 -13.30
N VAL A 36 -2.67 -16.28 -13.11
CA VAL A 36 -3.70 -15.37 -13.61
C VAL A 36 -3.67 -14.07 -12.82
N VAL A 37 -3.52 -12.94 -13.51
CA VAL A 37 -3.59 -11.61 -12.89
C VAL A 37 -4.98 -11.43 -12.28
N ASP A 38 -5.02 -10.96 -11.03
CA ASP A 38 -6.23 -10.74 -10.23
C ASP A 38 -7.07 -12.01 -9.99
N GLY A 39 -6.49 -13.20 -10.22
CA GLY A 39 -7.15 -14.49 -9.99
C GLY A 39 -7.22 -14.88 -8.51
N ASP A 40 -7.60 -16.13 -8.24
CA ASP A 40 -7.62 -16.67 -6.88
C ASP A 40 -6.28 -17.29 -6.49
N THR A 41 -5.84 -16.99 -5.27
CA THR A 41 -4.71 -17.65 -4.61
C THR A 41 -5.25 -18.75 -3.70
N GLU A 42 -5.39 -19.95 -4.25
CA GLU A 42 -5.84 -21.15 -3.53
C GLU A 42 -4.68 -21.72 -2.69
N ILE A 43 -4.67 -21.40 -1.39
CA ILE A 43 -3.51 -21.65 -0.54
C ILE A 43 -3.90 -21.91 0.92
N GLY A 44 -3.19 -22.83 1.56
CA GLY A 44 -3.31 -23.03 3.01
C GLY A 44 -2.63 -21.91 3.79
N GLU A 45 -3.18 -21.55 4.95
CA GLU A 45 -2.71 -20.41 5.74
C GLU A 45 -1.21 -20.50 6.12
N ASP A 46 -0.71 -21.68 6.49
CA ASP A 46 0.71 -21.88 6.80
C ASP A 46 1.63 -21.56 5.61
N GLU A 47 1.20 -21.89 4.40
CA GLU A 47 1.94 -21.60 3.18
C GLU A 47 1.82 -20.12 2.79
N LEU A 48 0.62 -19.55 2.92
CA LEU A 48 0.39 -18.12 2.72
C LEU A 48 1.31 -17.29 3.63
N ILE A 49 1.41 -17.66 4.90
CA ILE A 49 2.28 -16.99 5.87
C ILE A 49 3.75 -17.15 5.48
N ARG A 50 4.17 -18.39 5.22
CA ARG A 50 5.57 -18.74 4.92
C ARG A 50 6.08 -18.05 3.66
N VAL A 51 5.25 -17.96 2.62
CA VAL A 51 5.63 -17.49 1.29
C VAL A 51 5.26 -16.03 1.09
N HIS A 52 3.99 -15.69 1.25
CA HIS A 52 3.45 -14.38 0.85
C HIS A 52 3.48 -13.36 1.99
N PHE A 53 3.25 -13.77 3.25
CA PHE A 53 3.26 -12.84 4.39
C PHE A 53 4.68 -12.52 4.87
N ARG A 54 5.62 -13.44 4.69
CA ARG A 54 7.00 -13.28 5.17
C ARG A 54 7.68 -11.96 4.76
N PRO A 55 7.54 -11.46 3.52
CA PRO A 55 8.05 -10.13 3.15
C PRO A 55 7.41 -8.97 3.95
N PHE A 56 6.11 -9.06 4.27
CA PHE A 56 5.38 -8.05 5.05
C PHE A 56 5.88 -7.94 6.49
N ILE A 57 6.44 -9.01 7.07
CA ILE A 57 7.14 -8.91 8.37
C ILE A 57 8.30 -7.91 8.29
N GLY A 58 9.02 -7.85 7.17
CA GLY A 58 10.05 -6.84 6.95
C GLY A 58 9.47 -5.42 6.88
N CYS A 59 8.31 -5.26 6.24
CA CYS A 59 7.61 -3.99 6.19
C CYS A 59 7.13 -3.51 7.56
N LEU A 60 6.57 -4.42 8.37
CA LEU A 60 6.12 -4.13 9.73
C LEU A 60 7.28 -3.77 10.66
N LYS A 61 8.43 -4.47 10.54
CA LYS A 61 9.65 -4.14 11.28
C LYS A 61 10.20 -2.76 10.95
N ALA A 62 10.11 -2.34 9.69
CA ALA A 62 10.46 -0.99 9.24
C ALA A 62 9.41 0.07 9.63
N LYS A 63 8.32 -0.32 10.31
CA LYS A 63 7.20 0.56 10.67
C LYS A 63 6.66 1.29 9.45
N VAL A 64 6.38 0.53 8.38
CA VAL A 64 5.81 1.08 7.15
C VAL A 64 4.56 1.90 7.46
N MET A 65 4.41 3.06 6.84
CA MET A 65 3.33 3.99 7.15
C MET A 65 2.01 3.68 6.43
N SER A 66 2.07 2.91 5.34
CA SER A 66 0.88 2.46 4.62
C SER A 66 1.05 1.08 3.99
N THR A 67 -0.08 0.45 3.66
CA THR A 67 -0.12 -0.78 2.88
C THR A 67 -1.27 -0.72 1.88
N MET A 68 -1.16 -1.47 0.78
CA MET A 68 -2.18 -1.54 -0.25
C MET A 68 -2.63 -2.98 -0.45
N PRO A 69 -3.94 -3.29 -0.30
CA PRO A 69 -4.43 -4.62 -0.58
C PRO A 69 -4.28 -4.99 -2.05
N SER A 70 -4.08 -6.27 -2.33
CA SER A 70 -3.98 -6.80 -3.69
C SER A 70 -5.34 -7.01 -4.34
N PHE A 71 -5.37 -7.13 -5.67
CA PHE A 71 -6.59 -7.42 -6.43
C PHE A 71 -7.08 -8.86 -6.31
N ASN A 72 -6.18 -9.81 -6.03
CA ASN A 72 -6.51 -11.23 -6.01
C ASN A 72 -7.52 -11.60 -4.92
N GLU A 73 -8.12 -12.77 -5.10
CA GLU A 73 -8.80 -13.49 -4.04
C GLU A 73 -7.80 -14.35 -3.26
N ILE A 74 -8.11 -14.62 -2.00
CA ILE A 74 -7.51 -15.72 -1.24
C ILE A 74 -8.63 -16.68 -0.89
N ASN A 75 -8.56 -17.88 -1.47
CA ASN A 75 -9.57 -18.93 -1.30
C ASN A 75 -11.00 -18.42 -1.55
N GLY A 76 -11.19 -17.69 -2.66
CA GLY A 76 -12.49 -17.18 -3.10
C GLY A 76 -12.96 -15.87 -2.44
N ILE A 77 -12.14 -15.21 -1.61
CA ILE A 77 -12.48 -13.93 -0.98
C ILE A 77 -11.51 -12.85 -1.47
N GLU A 78 -12.04 -11.84 -2.16
CA GLU A 78 -11.25 -10.69 -2.62
C GLU A 78 -10.56 -9.98 -1.45
N MET A 79 -9.28 -9.65 -1.63
CA MET A 79 -8.47 -9.06 -0.57
C MET A 79 -9.00 -7.71 -0.06
N HIS A 80 -9.69 -6.92 -0.89
CA HIS A 80 -10.32 -5.66 -0.47
C HIS A 80 -11.55 -5.82 0.44
N GLN A 81 -12.14 -7.02 0.52
CA GLN A 81 -13.19 -7.38 1.49
C GLN A 81 -12.76 -8.47 2.49
N HIS A 82 -11.46 -8.77 2.58
CA HIS A 82 -10.94 -9.82 3.44
C HIS A 82 -10.70 -9.35 4.88
N TYR A 83 -11.78 -9.29 5.69
CA TYR A 83 -11.75 -8.75 7.07
C TYR A 83 -10.70 -9.42 7.96
N HIS A 84 -10.56 -10.74 7.84
CA HIS A 84 -9.60 -11.52 8.61
C HIS A 84 -8.16 -10.99 8.42
N TYR A 85 -7.67 -10.86 7.18
CA TYR A 85 -6.30 -10.38 6.96
C TYR A 85 -6.15 -8.87 7.16
N LEU A 86 -7.09 -8.05 6.69
CA LEU A 86 -6.95 -6.58 6.77
C LEU A 86 -7.15 -6.04 8.18
N THR A 87 -8.09 -6.59 8.94
CA THR A 87 -8.44 -6.10 10.27
C THR A 87 -7.91 -7.01 11.38
N GLU A 88 -8.25 -8.30 11.39
CA GLU A 88 -7.89 -9.17 12.52
C GLU A 88 -6.38 -9.43 12.58
N ILE A 89 -5.76 -9.77 11.46
CA ILE A 89 -4.33 -10.09 11.40
C ILE A 89 -3.49 -8.80 11.32
N LEU A 90 -3.66 -7.99 10.27
CA LEU A 90 -2.80 -6.84 10.05
C LEU A 90 -2.94 -5.77 11.15
N LYS A 91 -4.16 -5.28 11.37
CA LYS A 91 -4.41 -4.20 12.36
C LYS A 91 -4.48 -4.72 13.79
N GLY A 92 -5.08 -5.89 14.00
CA GLY A 92 -5.26 -6.53 15.31
C GLY A 92 -3.97 -7.19 15.80
N HIS A 93 -3.64 -8.36 15.25
CA HIS A 93 -2.53 -9.18 15.70
C HIS A 93 -1.17 -8.48 15.58
N PHE A 94 -0.88 -7.87 14.43
CA PHE A 94 0.38 -7.18 14.21
C PHE A 94 0.40 -5.73 14.69
N GLY A 95 -0.75 -5.19 15.12
CA GLY A 95 -0.84 -3.82 15.61
C GLY A 95 -0.51 -2.76 14.55
N PHE A 96 -0.67 -3.07 13.26
CA PHE A 96 -0.40 -2.11 12.19
C PHE A 96 -1.23 -0.84 12.39
N ASP A 97 -0.54 0.29 12.56
CA ASP A 97 -1.14 1.58 12.88
C ASP A 97 -1.08 2.59 11.71
N GLY A 98 -0.62 2.14 10.55
CA GLY A 98 -0.62 2.91 9.31
C GLY A 98 -1.97 2.93 8.59
N VAL A 99 -1.95 3.37 7.34
CA VAL A 99 -3.12 3.48 6.46
C VAL A 99 -3.21 2.26 5.54
N VAL A 100 -4.38 1.62 5.47
CA VAL A 100 -4.73 0.67 4.39
C VAL A 100 -5.39 1.45 3.27
N MET A 101 -4.72 1.58 2.13
CA MET A 101 -5.24 2.27 0.94
C MET A 101 -5.63 1.25 -0.11
N SER A 102 -6.83 1.34 -0.70
CA SER A 102 -7.20 0.44 -1.81
C SER A 102 -6.23 0.62 -3.00
N ASP A 103 -5.99 -0.45 -3.74
CA ASP A 103 -5.51 -0.34 -5.12
C ASP A 103 -6.54 0.37 -6.04
N TRP A 104 -6.12 0.63 -7.28
CA TRP A 104 -6.81 1.47 -8.25
C TRP A 104 -8.21 0.97 -8.58
N ASN A 105 -9.22 1.65 -8.03
CA ASN A 105 -10.64 1.32 -8.18
C ASN A 105 -11.03 -0.11 -7.77
N ALA A 106 -10.16 -0.80 -7.03
CA ALA A 106 -10.33 -2.19 -6.66
C ALA A 106 -11.55 -2.42 -5.76
N HIS A 107 -12.01 -1.39 -5.04
CA HIS A 107 -13.24 -1.46 -4.26
C HIS A 107 -14.49 -1.73 -5.11
N ALA A 108 -14.45 -1.42 -6.41
CA ALA A 108 -15.57 -1.68 -7.31
C ALA A 108 -15.67 -3.16 -7.72
N HIS A 109 -14.67 -3.99 -7.41
CA HIS A 109 -14.71 -5.43 -7.68
C HIS A 109 -15.51 -6.16 -6.59
N ILE A 110 -15.53 -5.62 -5.37
CA ILE A 110 -16.32 -6.15 -4.26
C ILE A 110 -17.80 -6.23 -4.70
N PRO A 111 -18.45 -7.41 -4.65
CA PRO A 111 -19.79 -7.61 -5.21
C PRO A 111 -20.87 -6.65 -4.68
N SER A 112 -20.71 -6.17 -3.44
CA SER A 112 -21.65 -5.23 -2.79
C SER A 112 -21.32 -3.75 -3.05
N CYS A 113 -20.31 -3.45 -3.86
CA CYS A 113 -19.78 -2.12 -4.09
C CYS A 113 -19.88 -1.70 -5.55
N THR A 114 -19.67 -0.41 -5.80
CA THR A 114 -19.55 0.18 -7.13
C THR A 114 -18.39 1.18 -7.14
N SER A 115 -18.03 1.70 -8.31
CA SER A 115 -17.07 2.82 -8.40
C SER A 115 -17.48 4.04 -7.55
N ASP A 116 -18.78 4.23 -7.33
CA ASP A 116 -19.37 5.36 -6.60
C ASP A 116 -19.67 5.05 -5.12
N SER A 117 -19.55 3.82 -4.62
CA SER A 117 -19.94 3.48 -3.24
C SER A 117 -19.33 2.17 -2.75
N CYS A 118 -18.66 2.18 -1.59
CA CYS A 118 -18.20 0.94 -0.97
C CYS A 118 -18.12 0.94 0.57
N PRO A 119 -19.25 0.90 1.28
CA PRO A 119 -19.27 0.75 2.75
C PRO A 119 -18.61 -0.56 3.23
N GLN A 120 -18.72 -1.63 2.43
CA GLN A 120 -18.13 -2.92 2.77
C GLN A 120 -16.61 -2.85 2.87
N GLY A 121 -15.94 -2.17 1.94
CA GLY A 121 -14.49 -1.97 2.00
C GLY A 121 -14.05 -1.21 3.27
N ILE A 122 -14.82 -0.19 3.67
CA ILE A 122 -14.55 0.56 4.92
C ILE A 122 -14.71 -0.34 6.14
N ASN A 123 -15.81 -1.09 6.22
CA ASN A 123 -16.08 -2.03 7.31
C ASN A 123 -15.03 -3.15 7.40
N THR A 124 -14.50 -3.56 6.25
CA THR A 124 -13.43 -4.57 6.14
C THR A 124 -12.10 -4.07 6.70
N GLY A 125 -11.84 -2.76 6.63
CA GLY A 125 -10.63 -2.14 7.14
C GLY A 125 -9.86 -1.29 6.14
N ILE A 126 -10.43 -0.94 4.98
CA ILE A 126 -9.85 0.08 4.09
C ILE A 126 -10.03 1.46 4.74
N ASP A 127 -8.96 2.25 4.76
CA ASP A 127 -8.91 3.58 5.37
C ASP A 127 -8.93 4.71 4.33
N MET A 128 -8.49 4.42 3.10
CA MET A 128 -8.42 5.38 1.99
C MET A 128 -8.67 4.67 0.67
N PHE A 129 -9.44 5.30 -0.24
CA PHE A 129 -9.74 4.73 -1.55
C PHE A 129 -8.98 5.45 -2.66
N LEU A 130 -8.36 4.68 -3.53
CA LEU A 130 -7.80 5.13 -4.80
C LEU A 130 -8.88 5.01 -5.88
N ILE A 131 -9.59 6.11 -6.14
CA ILE A 131 -10.75 6.14 -7.03
C ILE A 131 -10.31 6.51 -8.45
N SER A 132 -10.74 5.73 -9.44
CA SER A 132 -10.47 6.00 -10.85
C SER A 132 -11.27 7.21 -11.36
N THR A 133 -10.65 8.00 -12.23
CA THR A 133 -11.33 9.02 -13.05
C THR A 133 -11.65 8.52 -14.47
N VAL A 134 -11.18 7.31 -14.82
CA VAL A 134 -11.54 6.64 -16.08
C VAL A 134 -12.99 6.21 -16.00
N GLY A 135 -13.79 6.58 -16.99
CA GLY A 135 -15.22 6.24 -17.04
C GLY A 135 -16.13 7.25 -16.32
N GLY A 136 -15.57 8.28 -15.67
CA GLY A 136 -16.33 9.37 -15.07
C GLY A 136 -15.68 9.94 -13.81
N GLU A 137 -16.19 11.08 -13.35
CA GLU A 137 -15.81 11.65 -12.06
C GLU A 137 -16.56 10.93 -10.93
N HIS A 138 -16.02 9.79 -10.49
CA HIS A 138 -16.61 8.96 -9.44
C HIS A 138 -16.40 9.53 -8.02
N TYR A 139 -15.31 10.28 -7.81
CA TYR A 139 -14.93 10.77 -6.47
C TYR A 139 -16.00 11.64 -5.77
N PRO A 140 -16.74 12.56 -6.44
CA PRO A 140 -17.74 13.39 -5.76
C PRO A 140 -18.90 12.53 -5.23
N LYS A 141 -19.38 11.59 -6.06
CA LYS A 141 -20.43 10.64 -5.69
C LYS A 141 -19.98 9.69 -4.60
N PHE A 142 -18.73 9.21 -4.66
CA PHE A 142 -18.17 8.37 -3.61
C PHE A 142 -18.16 9.07 -2.25
N ILE A 143 -17.79 10.36 -2.21
CA ILE A 143 -17.85 11.17 -0.99
C ILE A 143 -19.30 11.29 -0.51
N GLU A 144 -20.25 11.64 -1.40
CA GLU A 144 -21.66 11.78 -1.05
C GLU A 144 -22.24 10.48 -0.47
N ASN A 145 -22.04 9.37 -1.18
CA ASN A 145 -22.55 8.05 -0.77
C ASN A 145 -21.91 7.58 0.52
N THR A 146 -20.62 7.82 0.73
CA THR A 146 -19.93 7.50 1.99
C THR A 146 -20.51 8.31 3.16
N LEU A 147 -20.80 9.60 2.96
CA LEU A 147 -21.43 10.44 3.98
C LEU A 147 -22.86 9.98 4.29
N GLN A 148 -23.63 9.57 3.29
CA GLN A 148 -24.96 8.99 3.49
C GLN A 148 -24.89 7.68 4.28
N ALA A 149 -23.97 6.78 3.91
CA ALA A 149 -23.74 5.51 4.59
C ALA A 149 -23.22 5.67 6.04
N ALA A 150 -22.51 6.76 6.33
CA ALA A 150 -22.13 7.11 7.69
C ALA A 150 -23.34 7.58 8.51
N ARG A 151 -24.17 8.46 7.94
CA ARG A 151 -25.34 9.05 8.63
C ARG A 151 -26.46 8.04 8.89
N ASN A 152 -26.64 7.07 8.01
CA ASN A 152 -27.69 6.05 8.15
C ASN A 152 -27.26 4.82 8.98
N GLY A 153 -26.01 4.79 9.46
CA GLY A 153 -25.49 3.72 10.33
C GLY A 153 -25.00 2.46 9.60
N THR A 154 -24.89 2.45 8.27
CA THR A 154 -24.30 1.33 7.52
C THR A 154 -22.84 1.07 7.92
N MET A 155 -22.13 2.09 8.37
CA MET A 155 -20.79 1.98 8.96
C MET A 155 -20.83 2.46 10.40
N PRO A 156 -20.28 1.70 11.35
CA PRO A 156 -20.27 2.12 12.74
C PRO A 156 -19.30 3.30 12.95
N GLN A 157 -19.67 4.25 13.81
CA GLN A 157 -18.87 5.46 14.07
C GLN A 157 -17.41 5.15 14.43
N TRP A 158 -17.16 4.10 15.20
CA TRP A 158 -15.79 3.70 15.58
C TRP A 158 -14.90 3.37 14.38
N ARG A 159 -15.47 2.80 13.31
CA ARG A 159 -14.73 2.44 12.08
C ARG A 159 -14.37 3.68 11.29
N ILE A 160 -15.32 4.62 11.18
CA ILE A 160 -15.10 5.93 10.56
C ILE A 160 -14.00 6.69 11.31
N ASP A 161 -14.10 6.74 12.64
CA ASP A 161 -13.12 7.43 13.49
C ASP A 161 -11.73 6.82 13.39
N ASP A 162 -11.60 5.49 13.34
CA ASP A 162 -10.30 4.84 13.17
C ASP A 162 -9.70 5.08 11.78
N ALA A 163 -10.48 4.99 10.71
CA ALA A 163 -10.01 5.30 9.35
C ALA A 163 -9.52 6.75 9.27
N ALA A 164 -10.33 7.71 9.73
CA ALA A 164 -9.97 9.12 9.77
C ALA A 164 -8.71 9.35 10.63
N ARG A 165 -8.62 8.72 11.80
CA ARG A 165 -7.47 8.84 12.70
C ARG A 165 -6.18 8.31 12.07
N ARG A 166 -6.23 7.21 11.30
CA ARG A 166 -5.06 6.66 10.59
C ARG A 166 -4.56 7.62 9.51
N VAL A 167 -5.47 8.20 8.73
CA VAL A 167 -5.12 9.21 7.71
C VAL A 167 -4.54 10.48 8.36
N LEU A 168 -5.14 10.96 9.44
CA LEU A 168 -4.63 12.12 10.19
C LEU A 168 -3.30 11.82 10.86
N ARG A 169 -3.10 10.62 11.41
CA ARG A 169 -1.82 10.16 11.98
C ARG A 169 -0.73 10.14 10.91
N LEU A 170 -1.02 9.64 9.72
CA LEU A 170 -0.08 9.67 8.60
C LEU A 170 0.33 11.12 8.27
N LYS A 171 -0.63 12.02 8.12
CA LYS A 171 -0.36 13.45 7.88
C LYS A 171 0.46 14.08 9.00
N ALA A 172 0.17 13.75 10.26
CA ALA A 172 0.93 14.23 11.42
C ALA A 172 2.38 13.71 11.41
N ARG A 173 2.59 12.41 11.14
CA ARG A 173 3.92 11.79 11.00
C ARG A 173 4.73 12.45 9.89
N LEU A 174 4.07 12.89 8.82
CA LEU A 174 4.68 13.62 7.72
C LEU A 174 4.84 15.12 7.97
N GLY A 175 4.48 15.61 9.16
CA GLY A 175 4.55 17.04 9.51
C GLY A 175 3.65 17.92 8.64
N MET A 176 2.56 17.38 8.10
CA MET A 176 1.62 18.09 7.20
C MET A 176 0.49 18.80 7.93
N ILE A 177 0.29 18.49 9.22
CA ILE A 177 -0.75 19.10 10.06
C ILE A 177 -0.14 19.49 11.41
N GLY A 178 -0.54 20.66 11.93
CA GLY A 178 -0.05 21.21 13.18
C GLY A 178 -0.09 22.74 13.19
N PRO A 179 0.07 23.39 14.35
CA PRO A 179 0.14 24.85 14.42
C PRO A 179 1.29 25.41 13.58
N GLY A 180 1.00 26.38 12.72
CA GLY A 180 2.02 27.05 11.89
C GLY A 180 2.56 26.22 10.73
N VAL A 181 2.04 25.01 10.48
CA VAL A 181 2.45 24.20 9.34
C VAL A 181 1.81 24.73 8.06
N ASN A 182 2.65 25.14 7.10
CA ASN A 182 2.26 25.33 5.71
C ASN A 182 3.05 24.35 4.83
N VAL A 183 2.37 23.37 4.25
CA VAL A 183 3.01 22.35 3.41
C VAL A 183 3.65 22.93 2.15
N LEU A 184 3.20 24.12 1.71
CA LEU A 184 3.75 24.80 0.54
C LEU A 184 5.16 25.36 0.81
N ASP A 185 5.54 25.61 2.07
CA ASP A 185 6.88 26.10 2.42
C ASP A 185 7.97 25.11 1.98
N ARG A 186 7.62 23.82 1.87
CA ARG A 186 8.54 22.76 1.43
C ARG A 186 8.82 22.75 -0.08
N ILE A 187 8.02 23.45 -0.87
CA ILE A 187 8.19 23.48 -2.33
C ILE A 187 9.46 24.25 -2.68
N ASP A 188 9.77 25.30 -1.93
CA ASP A 188 10.96 26.14 -2.15
C ASP A 188 12.27 25.42 -1.75
N ASP A 189 12.18 24.40 -0.89
CA ASP A 189 13.32 23.60 -0.42
C ASP A 189 13.69 22.42 -1.36
N VAL A 190 13.00 22.27 -2.49
CA VAL A 190 13.24 21.17 -3.44
C VAL A 190 14.55 21.41 -4.20
N ASN A 191 15.56 20.59 -3.92
CA ASN A 191 16.77 20.55 -4.74
C ASN A 191 16.51 19.85 -6.09
N ILE A 192 16.03 20.62 -7.07
CA ILE A 192 15.75 20.11 -8.42
C ILE A 192 17.00 19.53 -9.11
N THR A 193 18.20 20.01 -8.76
CA THR A 193 19.46 19.53 -9.36
C THR A 193 19.83 18.12 -8.92
N ALA A 194 19.23 17.62 -7.83
CA ALA A 194 19.38 16.23 -7.42
C ALA A 194 18.68 15.26 -8.38
N ILE A 195 17.65 15.70 -9.12
CA ILE A 195 16.91 14.84 -10.05
C ILE A 195 17.80 14.50 -11.24
N GLY A 196 18.14 13.21 -11.38
CA GLY A 196 19.02 12.73 -12.45
C GLY A 196 20.49 13.14 -12.28
N SER A 197 20.93 13.46 -11.05
CA SER A 197 22.31 13.85 -10.79
C SER A 197 23.33 12.76 -11.18
N PRO A 198 24.61 13.13 -11.39
CA PRO A 198 25.69 12.16 -11.62
C PRO A 198 25.80 11.13 -10.49
N GLU A 199 25.59 11.53 -9.24
CA GLU A 199 25.66 10.66 -8.06
C GLU A 199 24.55 9.60 -8.08
N HIS A 200 23.30 10.00 -8.34
CA HIS A 200 22.18 9.06 -8.49
C HIS A 200 22.39 8.11 -9.67
N THR A 201 22.90 8.64 -10.78
CA THR A 201 23.21 7.84 -11.97
C THR A 201 24.32 6.83 -11.72
N ALA A 202 25.34 7.18 -10.91
CA ALA A 202 26.41 6.27 -10.53
C ALA A 202 25.89 5.09 -9.69
N VAL A 203 25.03 5.36 -8.70
CA VAL A 203 24.39 4.31 -7.89
C VAL A 203 23.48 3.43 -8.75
N ALA A 204 22.71 4.03 -9.67
CA ALA A 204 21.86 3.28 -10.60
C ALA A 204 22.70 2.36 -11.51
N ARG A 205 23.83 2.87 -12.03
CA ARG A 205 24.75 2.08 -12.86
C ARG A 205 25.33 0.89 -12.10
N GLU A 206 25.78 1.10 -10.87
CA GLU A 206 26.28 0.02 -10.00
C GLU A 206 25.18 -1.01 -9.72
N THR A 207 23.95 -0.56 -9.45
CA THR A 207 22.81 -1.43 -9.20
C THR A 207 22.49 -2.31 -10.41
N VAL A 208 22.52 -1.74 -11.62
CA VAL A 208 22.34 -2.50 -12.88
C VAL A 208 23.46 -3.52 -13.08
N GLN A 209 24.72 -3.16 -12.78
CA GLN A 209 25.85 -4.10 -12.89
C GLN A 209 25.71 -5.27 -11.91
N LYS A 210 25.23 -5.01 -10.69
CA LYS A 210 25.05 -6.02 -9.65
C LYS A 210 23.79 -6.87 -9.80
N SER A 211 22.81 -6.44 -10.61
CA SER A 211 21.59 -7.22 -10.85
C SER A 211 21.71 -8.22 -12.00
N ALA A 212 22.75 -8.11 -12.83
CA ALA A 212 22.97 -9.00 -13.96
C ALA A 212 23.31 -10.43 -13.51
N VAL A 213 22.62 -11.42 -14.06
CA VAL A 213 22.88 -12.85 -13.82
C VAL A 213 23.46 -13.48 -15.08
N LEU A 214 24.73 -13.92 -15.03
CA LEU A 214 25.37 -14.64 -16.13
C LEU A 214 24.90 -16.10 -16.14
N LEU A 215 23.99 -16.45 -17.06
CA LEU A 215 23.40 -17.79 -17.14
C LEU A 215 24.36 -18.83 -17.73
N ARG A 216 25.22 -18.43 -18.68
CA ARG A 216 26.17 -19.32 -19.34
C ARG A 216 27.36 -18.52 -19.85
N THR A 217 28.55 -19.11 -19.74
CA THR A 217 29.75 -18.71 -20.48
C THR A 217 30.32 -19.91 -21.22
N THR A 218 30.81 -19.70 -22.45
CA THR A 218 31.43 -20.72 -23.30
C THR A 218 32.95 -20.70 -23.22
N ALA A 219 33.52 -19.97 -22.26
CA ALA A 219 34.95 -19.98 -22.03
C ALA A 219 35.42 -21.39 -21.60
N VAL A 220 36.02 -22.12 -22.54
CA VAL A 220 36.90 -23.24 -22.23
C VAL A 220 38.17 -22.62 -21.64
N CYS A 221 38.34 -22.70 -20.32
CA CYS A 221 39.58 -22.28 -19.69
C CYS A 221 40.74 -23.11 -20.28
N CYS A 222 41.88 -22.44 -20.51
CA CYS A 222 43.01 -22.88 -21.32
C CYS A 222 43.44 -24.35 -21.11
N ARG A 223 43.80 -25.03 -22.22
CA ARG A 223 44.65 -26.24 -22.19
C ARG A 223 46.09 -25.87 -21.83
#